data_AF-A0A832V060-F1
#
_entry.id   AF-A0A832V060-F1
#
_cell.length_a   1.000
_cell.length_b   1.000
_cell.length_c   1.000
_cell.angle_alpha   90.00
_cell.angle_beta   90.00
_cell.angle_gamma   90.00
#
_symmetry.space_group_name_H-M   'P 1'
#
loop_
_entity.id
_entity.type
_entity.pdbx_description
1 polymer ?
#
loop_
_entity_poly.entity_id
_entity_poly.type
_entity_poly.pdbx_seq_one_letter_code
_entity_poly.pdbx_strand_id
1 'polypeptide(L)'
;MRVDLYKILQGVKTYPSWYSNNSYDLITIPEGNKLFVTYNSKGKRGKRYFPRSLSITPDLLWTLGFIEGEGSNSTNKSAYRRFMITNSNPTKMKFVLDVLEKHQILARASLPRNSIRVRYGLQHDKGKLAKFWREKLKVSLDKIYLSTKADPLKTSEYGVCDIYISDVILRRVTDRIREYVFAQMQSNIKEGR
;
A
#
# COMPACT_ATOMS: atom_id res chain seq x y z
N MET A 1 20.37 0.58 7.06
CA MET A 1 20.08 -0.51 8.02
C MET A 1 19.44 -1.67 7.28
N ARG A 2 19.78 -2.93 7.58
CA ARG A 2 19.12 -4.11 6.99
C ARG A 2 18.33 -4.84 8.09
N VAL A 3 17.09 -5.21 7.79
CA VAL A 3 16.19 -5.87 8.75
C VAL A 3 15.78 -7.26 8.26
N ASP A 4 15.52 -8.16 9.21
CA ASP A 4 14.88 -9.45 8.95
C ASP A 4 13.37 -9.30 9.16
N LEU A 5 12.59 -9.30 8.06
CA LEU A 5 11.14 -9.17 8.13
C LEU A 5 10.49 -10.32 8.89
N TYR A 6 11.11 -11.50 8.95
CA TYR A 6 10.55 -12.61 9.71
C TYR A 6 10.45 -12.25 11.19
N LYS A 7 11.53 -11.70 11.76
CA LYS A 7 11.57 -11.24 13.16
C LYS A 7 10.55 -10.13 13.44
N ILE A 8 10.33 -9.23 12.48
CA ILE A 8 9.38 -8.13 12.61
C ILE A 8 7.92 -8.61 12.61
N LEU A 9 7.65 -9.69 11.86
CA LEU A 9 6.29 -10.20 11.60
C LEU A 9 5.87 -11.35 12.53
N GLN A 10 6.79 -11.89 13.33
CA GLN A 10 6.47 -12.91 14.34
C GLN A 10 5.45 -12.40 15.37
N GLY A 11 4.42 -13.20 15.65
CA GLY A 11 3.38 -12.89 16.63
C GLY A 11 2.50 -11.68 16.27
N VAL A 12 2.60 -11.17 15.04
CA VAL A 12 1.83 -10.00 14.61
C VAL A 12 0.38 -10.40 14.35
N LYS A 13 -0.55 -9.62 14.89
CA LYS A 13 -1.96 -9.68 14.51
C LYS A 13 -2.27 -8.71 13.37
N THR A 14 -3.26 -9.06 12.57
CA THR A 14 -3.83 -8.22 11.52
C THR A 14 -5.33 -8.07 11.67
N TYR A 15 -5.85 -6.96 11.14
CA TYR A 15 -7.26 -6.57 11.26
C TYR A 15 -7.83 -6.41 9.84
N PRO A 16 -8.37 -7.48 9.24
CA PRO A 16 -8.89 -7.42 7.89
C PRO A 16 -10.11 -6.51 7.79
N SER A 17 -10.84 -6.31 8.88
CA SER A 17 -11.82 -5.24 8.99
C SER A 17 -11.60 -4.47 10.28
N TRP A 18 -11.16 -3.22 10.11
CA TRP A 18 -11.02 -2.22 11.18
C TRP A 18 -12.36 -1.91 11.88
N TYR A 19 -13.50 -2.28 11.28
CA TYR A 19 -14.83 -2.14 11.89
C TYR A 19 -15.25 -3.31 12.76
N SER A 20 -14.70 -4.50 12.50
CA SER A 20 -15.24 -5.74 13.07
C SER A 20 -14.65 -6.10 14.43
N ASN A 21 -13.64 -5.35 14.90
CA ASN A 21 -12.78 -5.69 16.05
C ASN A 21 -12.15 -7.10 16.00
N ASN A 22 -12.35 -7.85 14.91
CA ASN A 22 -11.80 -9.18 14.73
C ASN A 22 -10.32 -9.06 14.34
N SER A 23 -9.47 -9.57 15.22
CA SER A 23 -8.05 -9.74 14.95
C SER A 23 -7.76 -11.17 14.52
N TYR A 24 -6.78 -11.34 13.64
CA TYR A 24 -6.31 -12.64 13.19
C TYR A 24 -4.80 -12.68 13.26
N ASP A 25 -4.24 -13.82 13.62
CA ASP A 25 -2.80 -14.00 13.62
C ASP A 25 -2.28 -14.00 12.17
N LEU A 26 -1.22 -13.23 11.95
CA LEU A 26 -0.46 -13.22 10.72
C LEU A 26 0.46 -14.45 10.73
N ILE A 27 0.18 -15.41 9.87
CA ILE A 27 1.00 -16.59 9.68
C ILE A 27 2.12 -16.20 8.71
N THR A 28 3.36 -16.26 9.16
CA THR A 28 4.56 -15.94 8.38
C THR A 28 5.43 -17.19 8.29
N ILE A 29 5.66 -17.69 7.08
CA ILE A 29 6.44 -18.90 6.81
C ILE A 29 7.68 -18.50 6.00
N PRO A 30 8.91 -18.76 6.49
CA PRO A 30 10.12 -18.50 5.74
C PRO A 30 10.31 -19.53 4.62
N GLU A 31 10.49 -19.04 3.40
CA GLU A 31 10.75 -19.84 2.18
C GLU A 31 12.03 -19.32 1.51
N GLY A 32 13.18 -19.73 2.02
CA GLY A 32 14.48 -19.26 1.56
C GLY A 32 14.67 -17.75 1.75
N ASN A 33 14.80 -17.02 0.64
CA ASN A 33 14.96 -15.55 0.63
C ASN A 33 13.62 -14.78 0.63
N LYS A 34 12.49 -15.49 0.67
CA LYS A 34 11.14 -14.91 0.73
C LYS A 34 10.42 -15.33 2.01
N LEU A 35 9.36 -14.60 2.32
CA LEU A 35 8.40 -14.92 3.36
C LEU A 35 7.04 -15.05 2.71
N PHE A 36 6.42 -16.22 2.89
CA PHE A 36 5.00 -16.37 2.64
C PHE A 36 4.22 -15.84 3.84
N VAL A 37 3.30 -14.92 3.60
CA VAL A 37 2.50 -14.25 4.63
C VAL A 37 1.01 -14.42 4.32
N THR A 38 0.26 -14.88 5.30
CA THR A 38 -1.20 -15.10 5.21
C THR A 38 -1.87 -14.81 6.56
N TYR A 39 -3.20 -14.78 6.59
CA TYR A 39 -4.00 -14.85 7.83
C TYR A 39 -5.23 -15.72 7.60
N ASN A 40 -5.77 -16.32 8.66
CA ASN A 40 -6.91 -17.22 8.56
C ASN A 40 -8.21 -16.52 9.01
N SER A 41 -8.94 -15.90 8.08
CA SER A 41 -10.32 -15.44 8.36
C SER A 41 -11.33 -16.44 7.79
N LYS A 42 -12.43 -16.73 8.52
CA LYS A 42 -13.48 -17.71 8.20
C LYS A 42 -13.90 -17.64 6.71
N GLY A 43 -13.25 -18.44 5.85
CA GLY A 43 -13.51 -18.57 4.41
C GLY A 43 -12.75 -17.64 3.44
N LYS A 44 -11.84 -16.78 3.92
CA LYS A 44 -11.20 -15.73 3.09
C LYS A 44 -9.71 -15.59 3.46
N ARG A 45 -8.81 -16.04 2.60
CA ARG A 45 -7.34 -15.96 2.77
C ARG A 45 -6.75 -14.85 1.90
N GLY A 46 -6.18 -13.82 2.51
CA GLY A 46 -5.19 -12.99 1.83
C GLY A 46 -3.85 -13.72 1.87
N LYS A 47 -3.09 -13.74 0.78
CA LYS A 47 -1.76 -14.37 0.74
C LYS A 47 -0.79 -13.53 -0.07
N ARG A 48 0.46 -13.44 0.38
CA ARG A 48 1.49 -12.64 -0.30
C ARG A 48 2.90 -13.10 0.04
N TYR A 49 3.80 -12.86 -0.90
CA TYR A 49 5.23 -13.01 -0.70
C TYR A 49 5.91 -11.66 -0.45
N PHE A 50 6.85 -11.66 0.49
CA PHE A 50 7.74 -10.53 0.77
C PHE A 50 9.20 -11.01 0.74
N PRO A 51 10.18 -10.12 0.52
CA PRO A 51 11.58 -10.48 0.76
C PRO A 51 11.78 -10.78 2.25
N ARG A 52 12.59 -11.80 2.58
CA ARG A 52 12.92 -12.09 3.98
C ARG A 52 13.73 -10.98 4.62
N SER A 53 14.65 -10.39 3.85
CA SER A 53 15.48 -9.31 4.33
C SER A 53 15.26 -8.06 3.52
N LEU A 54 15.11 -6.94 4.22
CA LEU A 54 14.77 -5.66 3.64
C LEU A 54 15.82 -4.62 4.02
N SER A 55 16.36 -3.92 3.02
CA SER A 55 17.20 -2.76 3.25
C SER A 55 16.30 -1.56 3.55
N ILE A 56 16.47 -0.96 4.72
CA ILE A 56 15.81 0.28 5.12
C ILE A 56 16.64 1.45 4.62
N THR A 57 16.10 2.11 3.60
CA THR A 57 16.67 3.25 2.88
C THR A 57 15.81 4.51 3.10
N PRO A 58 16.34 5.72 2.88
CA PRO A 58 15.59 6.95 3.08
C PRO A 58 14.31 7.05 2.24
N ASP A 59 14.35 6.59 0.99
CA ASP A 59 13.19 6.54 0.08
C ASP A 59 12.10 5.58 0.58
N LEU A 60 12.49 4.43 1.13
CA LEU A 60 11.56 3.51 1.77
C LEU A 60 10.92 4.14 3.02
N LEU A 61 11.70 4.80 3.87
CA LEU A 61 11.16 5.46 5.07
C LEU A 61 10.17 6.57 4.71
N TRP A 62 10.52 7.41 3.74
CA TRP A 62 9.60 8.42 3.21
C TRP A 62 8.32 7.77 2.69
N THR A 63 8.44 6.67 1.93
CA THR A 63 7.30 5.94 1.37
C THR A 63 6.40 5.37 2.46
N LEU A 64 6.97 4.79 3.53
CA LEU A 64 6.21 4.28 4.67
C LEU A 64 5.46 5.40 5.40
N GLY A 65 6.10 6.56 5.61
CA GLY A 65 5.44 7.73 6.19
C GLY A 65 4.34 8.32 5.30
N PHE A 66 4.56 8.34 4.00
CA PHE A 66 3.55 8.77 3.03
C PHE A 66 2.33 7.84 3.02
N ILE A 67 2.56 6.53 3.06
CA ILE A 67 1.51 5.51 3.17
C ILE A 67 0.70 5.68 4.47
N GLU A 68 1.34 6.06 5.56
CA GLU A 68 0.66 6.33 6.83
C GLU A 68 -0.22 7.59 6.74
N GLY A 69 0.31 8.70 6.22
CA GLY A 69 -0.41 9.97 6.16
C GLY A 69 -1.53 10.03 5.12
N GLU A 70 -1.30 9.49 3.92
CA GLU A 70 -2.26 9.52 2.79
C GLU A 70 -3.10 8.25 2.70
N GLY A 71 -2.77 7.25 3.53
CA GLY A 71 -3.42 5.97 3.56
C GLY A 71 -4.74 6.02 4.32
N SER A 72 -5.83 5.69 3.65
CA SER A 72 -7.14 5.53 4.26
C SER A 72 -7.62 4.08 4.17
N ASN A 73 -8.23 3.61 5.26
CA ASN A 73 -9.01 2.38 5.23
C ASN A 73 -10.41 2.71 4.72
N SER A 74 -10.96 1.87 3.84
CA SER A 74 -12.34 2.05 3.42
C SER A 74 -13.29 1.91 4.60
N THR A 75 -14.17 2.90 4.73
CA THR A 75 -15.17 2.95 5.80
C THR A 75 -16.43 2.12 5.51
N ASN A 76 -16.53 1.54 4.31
CA ASN A 76 -17.73 0.86 3.87
C ASN A 76 -17.77 -0.58 4.40
N LYS A 77 -18.83 -0.92 5.14
CA LYS A 77 -19.05 -2.24 5.77
C LYS A 77 -18.99 -3.41 4.77
N SER A 78 -19.26 -3.19 3.49
CA SER A 78 -19.17 -4.21 2.43
C SER A 78 -17.80 -4.31 1.77
N ALA A 79 -16.93 -3.30 1.93
CA ALA A 79 -15.63 -3.20 1.28
C ALA A 79 -14.48 -3.58 2.23
N TYR A 80 -14.66 -4.73 2.90
CA TYR A 80 -13.85 -5.43 3.92
C TYR A 80 -12.32 -5.51 3.70
N ARG A 81 -11.72 -4.83 2.71
CA ARG A 81 -10.34 -5.08 2.24
C ARG A 81 -9.60 -3.88 1.67
N ARG A 82 -10.21 -2.70 1.55
CA ARG A 82 -9.65 -1.63 0.71
C ARG A 82 -8.80 -0.67 1.55
N PHE A 83 -7.49 -0.93 1.57
CA PHE A 83 -6.50 0.10 1.86
C PHE A 83 -6.24 0.92 0.59
N MET A 84 -6.30 2.24 0.71
CA MET A 84 -6.18 3.17 -0.41
C MET A 84 -5.17 4.26 -0.07
N ILE A 85 -4.26 4.52 -1.00
CA ILE A 85 -3.40 5.71 -0.97
C ILE A 85 -3.99 6.71 -1.95
N THR A 86 -4.28 7.91 -1.46
CA THR A 86 -4.89 8.97 -2.27
C THR A 86 -3.90 10.10 -2.48
N ASN A 87 -3.66 10.53 -3.71
CA ASN A 87 -2.94 11.78 -3.95
C ASN A 87 -3.23 12.36 -5.35
N SER A 88 -3.24 13.69 -5.44
CA SER A 88 -3.31 14.40 -6.72
C SER A 88 -1.95 14.53 -7.41
N ASN A 89 -0.84 14.39 -6.68
CA ASN A 89 0.49 14.56 -7.24
C ASN A 89 0.98 13.26 -7.92
N PRO A 90 1.09 13.22 -9.26
CA PRO A 90 1.48 12.01 -9.98
C PRO A 90 2.93 11.60 -9.70
N THR A 91 3.82 12.55 -9.42
CA THR A 91 5.22 12.28 -9.09
C THR A 91 5.34 11.54 -7.76
N LYS A 92 4.58 11.97 -6.74
CA LYS A 92 4.53 11.28 -5.43
C LYS A 92 3.97 9.85 -5.56
N MET A 93 2.86 9.69 -6.29
CA MET A 93 2.25 8.37 -6.50
C MET A 93 3.17 7.42 -7.28
N LYS A 94 3.85 7.93 -8.31
CA LYS A 94 4.86 7.18 -9.05
C LYS A 94 6.02 6.76 -8.12
N PHE A 95 6.54 7.70 -7.32
CA PHE A 95 7.63 7.45 -6.39
C PHE A 95 7.29 6.33 -5.40
N VAL A 96 6.10 6.36 -4.80
CA VAL A 96 5.62 5.29 -3.91
C VAL A 96 5.66 3.93 -4.60
N LEU A 97 5.12 3.82 -5.81
CA LEU A 97 5.13 2.56 -6.55
C LEU A 97 6.55 2.12 -6.94
N ASP A 98 7.42 3.03 -7.34
CA ASP A 98 8.82 2.73 -7.67
C ASP A 98 9.56 2.17 -6.46
N VAL A 99 9.40 2.79 -5.29
CA VAL A 99 10.06 2.35 -4.07
C VAL A 99 9.51 1.00 -3.61
N LEU A 100 8.19 0.81 -3.60
CA LEU A 100 7.61 -0.48 -3.21
C LEU A 100 8.04 -1.61 -4.16
N GLU A 101 8.20 -1.34 -5.45
CA GLU A 101 8.67 -2.33 -6.44
C GLU A 101 10.17 -2.60 -6.32
N LYS A 102 11.00 -1.55 -6.19
CA LYS A 102 12.45 -1.65 -5.92
C LYS A 102 12.75 -2.53 -4.71
N HIS A 103 11.94 -2.38 -3.66
CA HIS A 103 12.08 -3.14 -2.41
C HIS A 103 11.32 -4.48 -2.43
N GLN A 104 10.75 -4.89 -3.57
CA GLN A 104 10.01 -6.14 -3.75
C GLN A 104 8.82 -6.29 -2.79
N ILE A 105 8.30 -5.17 -2.30
CA ILE A 105 7.14 -5.11 -1.41
C ILE A 105 5.85 -5.22 -2.25
N LEU A 106 5.77 -4.53 -3.40
CA LEU A 106 4.65 -4.56 -4.34
C LEU A 106 5.14 -4.48 -5.78
N ALA A 107 4.88 -5.54 -6.56
CA ALA A 107 5.09 -5.50 -8.00
C ALA A 107 3.88 -4.83 -8.68
N ARG A 108 4.10 -3.86 -9.56
CA ARG A 108 3.02 -3.20 -10.33
C ARG A 108 2.23 -4.20 -11.16
N ALA A 109 2.91 -5.24 -11.66
CA ALA A 109 2.31 -6.34 -12.41
C ALA A 109 1.21 -7.05 -11.61
N SER A 110 1.38 -7.18 -10.29
CA SER A 110 0.46 -7.90 -9.39
C SER A 110 -0.78 -7.10 -8.97
N LEU A 111 -0.86 -5.83 -9.35
CA LEU A 111 -2.04 -5.01 -9.06
C LEU A 111 -3.28 -5.59 -9.76
N PRO A 112 -4.42 -5.75 -9.06
CA PRO A 112 -5.66 -6.22 -9.67
C PRO A 112 -6.19 -5.27 -10.74
N ARG A 113 -7.08 -5.78 -11.59
CA ARG A 113 -7.88 -4.96 -12.50
C ARG A 113 -8.64 -3.88 -11.72
N ASN A 114 -8.75 -2.67 -12.27
CA ASN A 114 -9.45 -1.53 -11.67
C ASN A 114 -8.95 -1.14 -10.27
N SER A 115 -7.71 -1.48 -9.90
CA SER A 115 -7.14 -1.15 -8.59
C SER A 115 -6.68 0.31 -8.47
N ILE A 116 -6.65 1.06 -9.57
CA ILE A 116 -6.26 2.48 -9.55
C ILE A 116 -7.46 3.28 -10.00
N ARG A 117 -8.10 3.98 -9.07
CA ARG A 117 -9.24 4.84 -9.37
C ARG A 117 -8.78 6.27 -9.60
N VAL A 118 -9.24 6.89 -10.67
CA VAL A 118 -9.04 8.33 -10.93
C VAL A 118 -10.36 9.05 -10.70
N ARG A 119 -10.36 10.02 -9.77
CA ARG A 119 -11.46 10.96 -9.52
C ARG A 119 -11.15 12.27 -10.22
N TYR A 120 -12.07 12.80 -11.02
CA TYR A 120 -11.84 13.95 -11.88
C TYR A 120 -13.09 14.84 -11.93
N GLY A 121 -12.93 16.11 -12.33
CA GLY A 121 -14.02 17.04 -12.54
C GLY A 121 -14.83 16.78 -13.83
N LEU A 122 -15.94 17.49 -14.03
CA LEU A 122 -16.84 17.28 -15.18
C LEU A 122 -16.21 17.56 -16.55
N GLN A 123 -15.19 18.43 -16.61
CA GLN A 123 -14.65 18.95 -17.86
C GLN A 123 -13.46 18.16 -18.44
N HIS A 124 -13.06 17.04 -17.84
CA HIS A 124 -11.87 16.32 -18.31
C HIS A 124 -12.18 15.26 -19.38
N ASP A 125 -11.28 15.17 -20.35
CA ASP A 125 -11.23 14.06 -21.31
C ASP A 125 -10.77 12.77 -20.60
N LYS A 126 -11.73 11.85 -20.43
CA LYS A 126 -11.54 10.54 -19.80
C LYS A 126 -10.41 9.74 -20.45
N GLY A 127 -10.33 9.74 -21.78
CA GLY A 127 -9.32 9.00 -22.54
C GLY A 127 -7.91 9.52 -22.28
N LYS A 128 -7.74 10.85 -22.27
CA LYS A 128 -6.46 11.50 -21.93
C LYS A 128 -6.04 11.24 -20.50
N LEU A 129 -6.98 11.32 -19.54
CA LEU A 129 -6.69 11.05 -18.13
C LEU A 129 -6.22 9.61 -17.87
N ALA A 130 -6.88 8.62 -18.47
CA ALA A 130 -6.47 7.23 -18.32
C ALA A 130 -5.06 6.98 -18.90
N LYS A 131 -4.77 7.54 -20.08
CA LYS A 131 -3.44 7.45 -20.70
C LYS A 131 -2.37 8.13 -19.86
N PHE A 132 -2.66 9.33 -19.34
CA PHE A 132 -1.74 10.06 -18.45
C PHE A 132 -1.35 9.22 -17.23
N TRP A 133 -2.33 8.71 -16.47
CA TRP A 133 -2.03 7.94 -15.26
C TRP A 133 -1.38 6.60 -15.56
N ARG A 134 -1.74 5.95 -16.68
CA ARG A 134 -1.06 4.74 -17.18
C ARG A 134 0.43 5.01 -17.41
N GLU A 135 0.76 6.07 -18.13
CA GLU A 135 2.15 6.44 -18.46
C GLU A 135 2.94 6.86 -17.23
N LYS A 136 2.34 7.70 -16.37
CA LYS A 136 2.98 8.18 -15.13
C LYS A 136 3.25 7.04 -14.16
N LEU A 137 2.30 6.13 -13.95
CA LEU A 137 2.45 5.03 -12.98
C LEU A 137 3.12 3.80 -13.58
N LYS A 138 3.32 3.75 -14.91
CA LYS A 138 3.85 2.60 -15.67
C LYS A 138 3.05 1.32 -15.41
N VAL A 139 1.73 1.42 -15.53
CA VAL A 139 0.79 0.30 -15.33
C VAL A 139 0.00 0.01 -16.61
N SER A 140 -0.63 -1.15 -16.68
CA SER A 140 -1.54 -1.49 -17.78
C SER A 140 -2.88 -0.74 -17.63
N LEU A 141 -3.53 -0.45 -18.76
CA LEU A 141 -4.78 0.34 -18.78
C LEU A 141 -5.93 -0.33 -18.03
N ASP A 142 -5.98 -1.66 -18.00
CA ASP A 142 -7.00 -2.43 -17.29
C ASP A 142 -6.95 -2.24 -15.76
N LYS A 143 -5.83 -1.73 -15.22
CA LYS A 143 -5.70 -1.37 -13.80
C LYS A 143 -6.33 -0.02 -13.49
N ILE A 144 -6.53 0.83 -14.49
CA ILE A 144 -7.04 2.18 -14.34
C ILE A 144 -8.57 2.16 -14.49
N TYR A 145 -9.25 2.58 -13.43
CA TYR A 145 -10.68 2.82 -13.40
C TYR A 145 -10.96 4.32 -13.28
N LEU A 146 -11.67 4.88 -14.24
CA LEU A 146 -12.14 6.27 -14.15
C LEU A 146 -13.48 6.28 -13.41
N SER A 147 -13.58 7.08 -12.34
CA SER A 147 -14.83 7.22 -11.59
C SER A 147 -15.99 7.59 -12.54
N THR A 148 -17.12 6.89 -12.40
CA THR A 148 -18.35 7.21 -13.16
C THR A 148 -19.02 8.49 -12.65
N LYS A 149 -18.74 8.90 -11.41
CA LYS A 149 -19.19 10.16 -10.83
C LYS A 149 -18.04 11.16 -10.88
N ALA A 150 -18.22 12.23 -11.66
CA ALA A 150 -17.34 13.38 -11.58
C ALA A 150 -17.44 13.99 -10.18
N ASP A 151 -16.32 14.38 -9.62
CA ASP A 151 -16.25 15.05 -8.32
C ASP A 151 -16.07 16.55 -8.59
N PRO A 152 -17.13 17.37 -8.50
CA PRO A 152 -17.07 18.79 -8.87
C PRO A 152 -16.10 19.58 -7.98
N LEU A 153 -15.69 19.02 -6.84
CA LEU A 153 -14.73 19.62 -5.93
C LEU A 153 -13.27 19.30 -6.30
N LYS A 154 -13.03 18.43 -7.30
CA LYS A 154 -11.67 18.11 -7.77
C LYS A 154 -11.33 18.95 -8.99
N THR A 155 -10.47 19.94 -8.78
CA THR A 155 -10.00 20.91 -9.78
C THR A 155 -8.63 20.59 -10.38
N SER A 156 -8.00 19.47 -9.98
CA SER A 156 -6.69 19.09 -10.54
C SER A 156 -6.83 18.75 -12.02
N GLU A 157 -5.95 19.31 -12.86
CA GLU A 157 -5.85 19.06 -14.30
C GLU A 157 -5.90 17.56 -14.67
N TYR A 158 -5.30 16.73 -13.81
CA TYR A 158 -5.20 15.28 -14.00
C TYR A 158 -6.04 14.47 -13.01
N GLY A 159 -6.90 15.13 -12.23
CA GLY A 159 -7.69 14.50 -11.18
C GLY A 159 -6.87 14.02 -9.98
N VAL A 160 -7.52 13.28 -9.09
CA VAL A 160 -6.94 12.65 -7.91
C VAL A 160 -6.87 11.14 -8.14
N CYS A 161 -5.69 10.58 -7.90
CA CYS A 161 -5.45 9.15 -8.02
C CYS A 161 -5.60 8.47 -6.66
N ASP A 162 -6.36 7.39 -6.67
CA ASP A 162 -6.62 6.51 -5.55
C ASP A 162 -6.04 5.13 -5.92
N ILE A 163 -4.92 4.73 -5.32
CA ILE A 163 -4.39 3.38 -5.51
C ILE A 163 -4.99 2.48 -4.43
N TYR A 164 -5.93 1.63 -4.84
CA TYR A 164 -6.39 0.50 -4.03
C TYR A 164 -5.33 -0.56 -4.02
N ILE A 165 -4.63 -0.68 -2.89
CA ILE A 165 -3.72 -1.79 -2.72
C ILE A 165 -4.46 -3.02 -2.17
N SER A 166 -5.70 -2.85 -1.70
CA SER A 166 -6.69 -3.88 -1.34
C SER A 166 -6.14 -5.11 -0.57
N ASP A 167 -5.04 -4.91 0.14
CA ASP A 167 -4.26 -5.97 0.74
C ASP A 167 -3.89 -5.54 2.16
N VAL A 168 -4.70 -6.02 3.08
CA VAL A 168 -4.54 -5.86 4.52
C VAL A 168 -3.15 -6.35 4.95
N ILE A 169 -2.63 -7.40 4.32
CA ILE A 169 -1.31 -7.92 4.62
C ILE A 169 -0.26 -6.88 4.25
N LEU A 170 -0.35 -6.29 3.06
CA LEU A 170 0.60 -5.25 2.68
C LEU A 170 0.58 -4.08 3.66
N ARG A 171 -0.61 -3.55 3.98
CA ARG A 171 -0.72 -2.43 4.95
C ARG A 171 -0.11 -2.81 6.29
N ARG A 172 -0.42 -4.00 6.80
CA ARG A 172 0.10 -4.45 8.09
C ARG A 172 1.61 -4.62 8.06
N VAL A 173 2.16 -5.19 6.99
CA VAL A 173 3.61 -5.33 6.83
C VAL A 173 4.29 -3.96 6.77
N THR A 174 3.76 -3.00 6.01
CA THR A 174 4.31 -1.63 5.97
C THR A 174 4.25 -0.94 7.34
N ASP A 175 3.15 -1.10 8.08
CA ASP A 175 3.02 -0.54 9.44
C ASP A 175 4.05 -1.14 10.39
N ARG A 176 4.25 -2.47 10.36
CA ARG A 176 5.22 -3.16 11.23
C ARG A 176 6.67 -2.80 10.92
N ILE A 177 7.01 -2.64 9.65
CA ILE A 177 8.36 -2.16 9.27
C ILE A 177 8.57 -0.77 9.86
N ARG A 178 7.60 0.14 9.69
CA ARG A 178 7.66 1.49 10.21
C ARG A 178 7.81 1.50 11.73
N GLU A 179 6.91 0.85 12.45
CA GLU A 179 6.92 0.75 13.93
C GLU A 179 8.27 0.23 14.44
N TYR A 180 8.82 -0.80 13.79
CA TYR A 180 10.15 -1.32 14.13
C TYR A 180 11.24 -0.27 13.95
N VAL A 181 11.28 0.43 12.81
CA VAL A 181 12.32 1.44 12.55
C VAL A 181 12.22 2.61 13.53
N PHE A 182 11.01 3.12 13.79
CA PHE A 182 10.80 4.21 14.74
C PHE A 182 11.24 3.82 16.15
N ALA A 183 10.94 2.60 16.60
CA ALA A 183 11.39 2.11 17.91
C ALA A 183 12.93 2.06 18.01
N GLN A 184 13.60 1.60 16.94
CA GLN A 184 15.08 1.58 16.89
C GLN A 184 15.67 2.99 16.93
N MET A 185 15.09 3.95 16.19
CA MET A 185 15.53 5.34 16.21
C MET A 185 15.39 5.97 17.60
N GLN A 186 14.27 5.72 18.30
CA GLN A 186 14.05 6.22 19.65
C GLN A 186 15.02 5.61 20.67
N SER A 187 15.39 4.33 20.52
CA SER A 187 16.39 3.68 21.38
C SER A 187 17.76 4.35 21.23
N ASN A 188 18.19 4.61 19.99
CA ASN A 188 19.47 5.25 19.71
C ASN A 188 19.56 6.66 20.30
N ILE A 189 18.47 7.44 20.19
CA ILE A 189 18.39 8.79 20.78
C ILE A 189 18.49 8.72 22.32
N LYS A 190 17.84 7.74 22.96
CA LYS A 190 17.93 7.54 24.42
C LYS A 190 19.31 7.09 24.88
N GLU A 191 20.04 6.37 24.03
CA GLU A 191 21.41 5.91 24.28
C GLU A 191 22.48 6.98 23.96
N GLY A 192 22.10 8.19 23.53
CA GLY A 192 23.02 9.27 23.20
C GLY A 192 23.90 8.98 21.99
N ARG A 193 23.43 8.13 21.07
CA ARG A 193 24.12 7.76 19.82
C ARG A 193 23.48 8.39 18.59
#